data_AF-B7VDU7-F1
#
_entry.id   AF-B7VDU7-F1
#
_cell.length_a   1.000
_cell.length_b   1.000
_cell.length_c   1.000
_cell.angle_alpha   90.00
_cell.angle_beta   90.00
_cell.angle_gamma   90.00
#
_symmetry.space_group_name_H-M   'P 1'
#
loop_
_entity.id
_entity.type
_entity.pdbx_description
1 polymer ?
#
loop_
_entity_poly.entity_id
_entity_poly.type
_entity_poly.pdbx_seq_one_letter_code
_entity_poly.pdbx_strand_id
1 'polypeptide(L)'
;MITIDTTRYSKVVAAFVDRYPDAAIKLDKRVPTDPASRWCTNARLLGAINFSLLRGKTELLGFHDGPCNMWASAEALPLVEELAAQQLLRFKVLAPRPPSLISRLFGRGNGV
;
A
#
# COMPACT_ATOMS: atom_id res chain seq x y z
N MET A 1 -1.32 0.87 -8.58
CA MET A 1 -0.87 0.34 -7.28
C MET A 1 0.62 0.61 -7.15
N ILE A 2 1.10 0.90 -5.94
CA ILE A 2 2.52 1.17 -5.67
C ILE A 2 3.06 0.05 -4.81
N THR A 3 4.11 -0.64 -5.24
CA THR A 3 4.81 -1.64 -4.43
C THR A 3 5.90 -0.94 -3.62
N ILE A 4 6.02 -1.27 -2.33
CA ILE A 4 6.98 -0.69 -1.40
C ILE A 4 8.00 -1.75 -1.00
N ASP A 5 9.28 -1.36 -1.01
CA ASP A 5 10.41 -2.15 -0.51
C ASP A 5 11.12 -1.36 0.61
N THR A 6 11.16 -1.92 1.81
CA THR A 6 11.79 -1.29 2.98
C THR A 6 12.10 -2.34 4.04
N THR A 7 13.07 -2.05 4.91
CA THR A 7 13.28 -2.76 6.18
C THR A 7 12.76 -1.96 7.37
N ARG A 8 12.29 -0.72 7.16
CA ARG A 8 11.82 0.22 8.18
C ARG A 8 10.29 0.24 8.27
N TYR A 9 9.68 -0.95 8.30
CA TYR A 9 8.22 -1.12 8.25
C TYR A 9 7.46 -0.25 9.24
N SER A 10 7.90 -0.21 10.50
CA SER A 10 7.27 0.61 11.55
C SER A 10 7.32 2.10 11.26
N LYS A 11 8.39 2.61 10.64
CA LYS A 11 8.49 4.02 10.25
C LYS A 11 7.52 4.35 9.13
N VAL A 12 7.39 3.47 8.15
CA VAL A 12 6.43 3.64 7.04
C VAL A 12 4.99 3.56 7.57
N VAL A 13 4.65 2.52 8.33
CA VAL A 13 3.30 2.36 8.90
C VAL A 13 2.94 3.53 9.81
N ALA A 14 3.86 3.97 10.69
CA ALA A 14 3.62 5.13 11.55
C ALA A 14 3.34 6.40 10.75
N ALA A 15 4.16 6.69 9.72
CA ALA A 15 3.95 7.87 8.88
C ALA A 15 2.59 7.87 8.18
N PHE A 16 2.10 6.70 7.75
CA PHE A 16 0.77 6.55 7.17
C PHE A 16 -0.35 6.74 8.19
N VAL A 17 -0.21 6.17 9.39
CA VAL A 17 -1.19 6.36 10.48
C VAL A 17 -1.26 7.83 10.90
N ASP A 18 -0.12 8.50 11.01
CA ASP A 18 -0.04 9.91 11.38
C ASP A 18 -0.62 10.82 10.29
N ARG A 19 -0.41 10.48 9.00
CA ARG A 19 -0.95 11.25 7.87
C ARG A 19 -2.47 11.10 7.72
N TYR A 20 -3.02 9.94 8.08
CA TYR A 20 -4.42 9.60 7.88
C TYR A 20 -5.06 9.16 9.21
N PRO A 21 -5.22 10.08 10.17
CA PRO A 21 -5.74 9.75 11.51
C PRO A 21 -7.20 9.28 11.50
N ASP A 22 -7.94 9.56 10.42
CA ASP A 22 -9.32 9.13 10.18
C ASP A 22 -9.42 7.72 9.57
N ALA A 23 -8.31 7.12 9.16
CA ALA A 23 -8.30 5.80 8.54
C ALA A 23 -8.43 4.68 9.59
N ALA A 24 -9.21 3.66 9.24
CA ALA A 24 -9.39 2.46 10.04
C ALA A 24 -8.18 1.52 9.89
N ILE A 25 -7.68 1.01 11.01
CA ILE A 25 -6.52 0.12 11.07
C ILE A 25 -6.97 -1.32 11.32
N LYS A 26 -6.42 -2.26 10.55
CA LYS A 26 -6.57 -3.69 10.79
C LYS A 26 -5.19 -4.36 10.76
N LEU A 27 -4.83 -5.06 11.83
CA LEU A 27 -3.65 -5.90 11.94
C LEU A 27 -4.13 -7.33 12.21
N ASP A 28 -3.81 -8.27 11.32
CA ASP A 28 -4.30 -9.66 11.36
C ASP A 28 -5.81 -9.78 11.57
N LYS A 29 -6.56 -8.97 10.79
CA LYS A 29 -8.02 -8.87 10.81
C LYS A 29 -8.61 -8.30 12.11
N ARG A 30 -7.78 -7.81 13.04
CA ARG A 30 -8.20 -7.20 14.30
C ARG A 30 -7.88 -5.71 14.31
N VAL A 31 -8.73 -4.92 14.95
CA VAL A 31 -8.43 -3.51 15.22
C VAL A 31 -7.49 -3.47 16.43
N PRO A 32 -6.29 -2.87 16.31
CA PRO A 32 -5.43 -2.68 17.48
C PRO A 32 -6.13 -1.83 18.55
N THR A 33 -6.13 -2.30 19.80
CA THR A 33 -6.71 -1.57 20.93
C THR A 33 -5.70 -0.66 21.64
N ASP A 34 -4.41 -0.98 21.52
CA ASP A 34 -3.31 -0.17 22.03
C ASP A 34 -3.04 1.05 21.14
N PRO A 35 -2.42 2.12 21.68
CA PRO A 35 -1.91 3.22 20.86
C PRO A 35 -0.82 2.73 19.89
N ALA A 36 -0.67 3.42 18.76
CA ALA A 36 0.31 3.10 17.71
C ALA A 36 1.75 2.94 18.24
N SER A 37 2.13 3.72 19.25
CA SER A 37 3.45 3.62 19.90
C SER A 37 3.76 2.24 20.50
N ARG A 38 2.76 1.42 20.80
CA ARG A 38 2.93 0.07 21.38
C ARG A 38 2.85 -1.04 20.35
N TRP A 39 2.02 -0.92 19.32
CA TRP A 39 1.85 -1.98 18.32
C TRP A 39 2.64 -1.75 17.03
N CYS A 40 2.90 -0.51 16.64
CA CYS A 40 3.63 -0.15 15.41
C CYS A 40 5.14 -0.25 15.62
N THR A 41 5.63 -1.46 15.90
CA THR A 41 7.06 -1.76 16.02
C THR A 41 7.48 -2.72 14.93
N ASN A 42 8.74 -2.67 14.50
CA ASN A 42 9.24 -3.56 13.46
C ASN A 42 9.06 -5.03 13.84
N ALA A 43 9.33 -5.38 15.11
CA ALA A 43 9.19 -6.75 15.60
C ALA A 43 7.74 -7.25 15.51
N ARG A 44 6.75 -6.43 15.90
CA ARG A 44 5.34 -6.80 15.79
C ARG A 44 4.87 -6.89 14.35
N LEU A 45 5.28 -5.94 13.49
CA LEU A 45 4.91 -5.96 12.07
C LEU A 45 5.53 -7.14 11.32
N LEU A 46 6.76 -7.54 11.66
CA LEU A 46 7.41 -8.74 11.11
C LEU A 46 6.69 -10.04 11.50
N GLY A 47 6.04 -10.07 12.67
CA GLY A 47 5.24 -11.21 13.11
C GLY A 47 3.81 -11.23 12.58
N ALA A 48 3.36 -10.17 11.91
CA ALA A 48 2.01 -10.07 11.38
C ALA A 48 1.91 -10.62 9.96
N ILE A 49 0.77 -11.22 9.64
CA ILE A 49 0.49 -11.76 8.29
C ILE A 49 -0.14 -10.67 7.43
N ASN A 50 -1.09 -9.92 7.99
CA ASN A 50 -1.88 -8.94 7.25
C ASN A 50 -1.92 -7.60 7.96
N PHE A 51 -1.84 -6.53 7.19
CA PHE A 51 -2.12 -5.17 7.65
C PHE A 51 -2.90 -4.41 6.60
N SER A 52 -3.80 -3.55 7.06
CA SER A 52 -4.59 -2.68 6.19
C SER A 52 -4.89 -1.37 6.90
N LEU A 53 -4.65 -0.26 6.21
CA LEU A 53 -5.05 1.09 6.58
C LEU A 53 -6.09 1.58 5.57
N LEU A 54 -7.36 1.61 5.98
CA LEU A 54 -8.48 1.93 5.09
C LEU A 54 -9.05 3.32 5.38
N ARG A 55 -9.17 4.16 4.35
CA ARG A 55 -9.94 5.40 4.39
C ARG A 55 -11.17 5.26 3.52
N GLY A 56 -12.34 5.10 4.14
CA GLY A 56 -13.58 4.79 3.43
C GLY A 56 -13.50 3.45 2.70
N LYS A 57 -13.53 3.48 1.36
CA LYS A 57 -13.42 2.28 0.50
C LYS A 57 -12.02 2.06 -0.07
N THR A 58 -11.09 3.00 0.15
CA THR A 58 -9.73 2.92 -0.37
C THR A 58 -8.80 2.38 0.72
N GLU A 59 -8.05 1.34 0.39
CA GLU A 59 -6.92 0.89 1.21
C GLU A 59 -5.67 1.71 0.84
N LEU A 60 -5.24 2.58 1.74
CA LEU A 60 -4.13 3.51 1.50
C LEU A 60 -2.77 2.81 1.61
N LEU A 61 -2.65 1.88 2.57
CA LEU A 61 -1.46 1.07 2.83
C LEU A 61 -1.88 -0.32 3.26
N GLY A 62 -1.20 -1.35 2.76
CA GLY A 62 -1.45 -2.73 3.19
C GLY A 62 -0.25 -3.64 2.98
N PHE A 63 -0.29 -4.80 3.62
CA PHE A 63 0.53 -5.95 3.27
C PHE A 63 -0.24 -7.25 3.49
N HIS A 64 0.12 -8.28 2.72
CA HIS A 64 -0.42 -9.64 2.77
C HIS A 64 0.74 -10.64 2.78
N ASP A 65 0.64 -11.70 3.56
CA ASP A 65 1.71 -12.69 3.76
C ASP A 65 3.02 -12.06 4.26
N GLY A 66 2.90 -11.02 5.08
CA GLY A 66 4.01 -10.34 5.74
C GLY A 66 4.40 -9.00 5.11
N PRO A 67 5.17 -8.17 5.85
CA PRO A 67 5.41 -6.78 5.50
C PRO A 67 6.37 -6.59 4.31
N CYS A 68 7.03 -7.64 3.83
CA CYS A 68 7.83 -7.59 2.59
C CYS A 68 6.95 -7.44 1.33
N ASN A 69 5.67 -7.78 1.42
CA ASN A 69 4.70 -7.64 0.34
C ASN A 69 3.85 -6.37 0.53
N MET A 70 4.47 -5.26 0.90
CA MET A 70 3.78 -4.00 1.19
C MET A 70 3.40 -3.26 -0.09
N TRP A 71 2.19 -2.69 -0.11
CA TRP A 71 1.73 -1.80 -1.17
C TRP A 71 1.04 -0.55 -0.60
N ALA A 72 0.97 0.47 -1.44
CA ALA A 72 0.16 1.65 -1.21
C ALA A 72 -0.77 1.93 -2.41
N SER A 73 -1.89 2.61 -2.11
CA SER A 73 -2.76 3.18 -3.13
C SER A 73 -2.04 4.29 -3.90
N ALA A 74 -2.46 4.52 -5.15
CA ALA A 74 -2.00 5.67 -5.93
C ALA A 74 -2.35 7.00 -5.26
N GLU A 75 -3.43 7.07 -4.47
CA GLU A 75 -3.80 8.26 -3.68
C GLU A 75 -2.73 8.63 -2.64
N ALA A 76 -1.93 7.67 -2.18
CA ALA A 76 -0.88 7.89 -1.20
C ALA A 76 0.50 8.17 -1.83
N LEU A 77 0.57 8.32 -3.16
CA LEU A 77 1.83 8.58 -3.87
C LEU A 77 2.63 9.76 -3.28
N PRO A 78 2.03 10.92 -2.95
CA PRO A 78 2.79 12.03 -2.39
C PRO A 78 3.51 11.68 -1.08
N LEU A 79 2.85 10.93 -0.19
CA LEU A 79 3.48 10.46 1.05
C LEU A 79 4.59 9.45 0.76
N VAL A 80 4.38 8.54 -0.20
CA VAL A 80 5.41 7.56 -0.58
C VAL A 80 6.66 8.25 -1.12
N GLU A 81 6.50 9.28 -1.95
CA GLU A 81 7.60 10.08 -2.49
C GLU A 81 8.37 10.83 -1.39
N GLU A 82 7.66 11.44 -0.44
CA GLU A 82 8.26 12.07 0.74
C GLU A 82 9.11 11.08 1.56
N LEU A 83 8.57 9.89 1.82
CA LEU A 83 9.27 8.84 2.57
C LEU A 83 10.48 8.29 1.79
N ALA A 84 10.39 8.20 0.46
CA ALA A 84 11.50 7.82 -0.39
C ALA A 84 12.63 8.87 -0.38
N ALA A 85 12.27 10.16 -0.43
CA ALA A 85 13.24 11.27 -0.32
C ALA A 85 13.97 11.26 1.03
N GLN A 86 13.29 10.83 2.10
CA GLN A 86 13.88 10.61 3.43
C GLN A 86 14.67 9.30 3.55
N GLN A 87 14.84 8.55 2.46
CA GLN A 87 15.53 7.25 2.43
C GLN A 87 14.90 6.19 3.34
N LEU A 88 13.58 6.27 3.58
CA LEU A 88 12.87 5.30 4.42
C LEU A 88 12.36 4.10 3.63
N LEU A 89 12.19 4.22 2.33
CA LEU A 89 11.70 3.16 1.45
C LEU A 89 12.20 3.34 0.02
N ARG A 90 12.03 2.28 -0.78
CA ARG A 90 12.04 2.31 -2.25
C ARG A 90 10.65 1.91 -2.74
N PHE A 91 10.26 2.35 -3.93
CA PHE A 91 8.95 1.99 -4.47
C PHE A 91 8.96 1.82 -5.98
N LYS A 92 7.95 1.10 -6.50
CA LYS A 92 7.67 0.95 -7.93
C LYS A 92 6.18 1.23 -8.17
N VAL A 93 5.89 2.11 -9.12
CA VAL A 93 4.51 2.33 -9.59
C VAL A 93 4.18 1.29 -10.65
N LEU A 94 3.17 0.48 -10.42
CA LEU A 94 2.66 -0.45 -11.42
C LEU A 94 1.75 0.32 -12.38
N ALA A 95 2.26 0.56 -13.59
CA ALA A 95 1.46 1.09 -14.68
C ALA A 95 0.38 0.06 -15.08
N PRO A 96 -0.84 0.50 -15.43
CA PRO A 96 -1.81 -0.40 -16.02
C PRO A 96 -1.22 -0.99 -17.30
N ARG A 97 -1.30 -2.32 -17.47
CA ARG A 97 -0.92 -2.96 -18.74
C ARG A 97 -1.70 -2.26 -19.85
N PRO A 98 -1.04 -1.71 -20.89
CA PRO A 98 -1.78 -1.26 -22.06
C PRO A 98 -2.57 -2.46 -22.62
N PRO A 99 -3.80 -2.26 -23.12
CA PRO A 99 -4.55 -3.34 -23.75
C PRO A 99 -3.70 -3.95 -24.85
N SER A 100 -3.66 -5.29 -24.90
CA SER A 100 -2.88 -6.01 -25.90
C SER A 100 -3.28 -5.54 -27.30
N LEU A 101 -2.30 -5.36 -28.18
CA LEU A 101 -2.50 -4.94 -29.58
C LEU A 101 -3.46 -5.85 -30.37
N ILE A 102 -3.74 -7.06 -29.86
CA ILE A 102 -4.69 -8.02 -30.44
C ILE A 102 -6.13 -7.49 -30.41
N SER A 103 -6.49 -6.63 -29.45
CA SER A 103 -7.84 -6.03 -29.39
C SER A 103 -8.10 -4.96 -30.46
N ARG A 104 -7.06 -4.48 -31.17
CA ARG A 104 -7.22 -3.50 -32.28
C ARG A 104 -7.44 -4.13 -33.64
N LEU A 105 -7.18 -5.43 -33.81
CA LEU A 105 -7.30 -6.12 -35.09
C LEU A 105 -8.68 -6.75 -35.34
N PHE A 106 -9.55 -6.83 -34.34
CA PHE A 106 -10.91 -7.40 -34.48
C PHE A 106 -12.05 -6.37 -34.42
N GLY A 107 -11.74 -5.08 -34.45
CA GLY A 107 -12.72 -3.98 -34.36
C GLY A 107 -13.12 -3.34 -35.69
N ARG A 108 -12.85 -3.97 -36.84
CA ARG A 108 -13.24 -3.43 -38.16
C ARG A 108 -13.81 -4.53 -39.05
N GLY A 109 -15.07 -4.86 -38.77
CA GLY A 109 -15.85 -5.82 -39.55
C GLY A 109 -17.34 -5.62 -39.33
N ASN A 110 -17.89 -4.54 -39.87
CA ASN A 110 -19.22 -4.54 -40.48
C ASN A 110 -19.29 -3.35 -41.45
N GLY A 111 -19.07 -3.67 -42.72
CA GLY A 111 -19.40 -2.81 -43.83
C GLY A 111 -20.85 -3.05 -44.27
N VAL A 112 -21.36 -2.00 -44.90
CA VAL A 112 -22.53 -1.91 -45.80
C VAL A 112 -23.90 -2.17 -45.17
#